data_AF-A0A534XI43-F1
#
_entry.id   AF-A0A534XI43-F1
#
_cell.length_a   1.000
_cell.length_b   1.000
_cell.length_c   1.000
_cell.angle_alpha   90.00
_cell.angle_beta   90.00
_cell.angle_gamma   90.00
#
_symmetry.space_group_name_H-M   'P 1'
#
loop_
_entity.id
_entity.type
_entity.pdbx_description
1 polymer ?
#
loop_
_entity_poly.entity_id
_entity_poly.type
_entity_poly.pdbx_seq_one_letter_code
_entity_poly.pdbx_strand_id
1 'polypeptide(L)'
;MKTQLDMDKIARALGAERRGKITASGGYFGAMQLLADIEERFRVPSGGGRPTDPRWTERRLVPLAPRTLERLEQIAAKIREHGGVSVEPMQLAALLLEKTTEDLSEGEAKKLVRPKQRASR
;
A
#
# COMPACT_ATOMS: atom_id res chain seq x y z
N MET A 1 -25.41 -26.40 24.64
CA MET A 1 -25.37 -25.58 23.40
C MET A 1 -24.28 -24.54 23.57
N LYS A 2 -23.20 -24.54 22.76
CA LYS A 2 -22.16 -23.52 22.86
C LYS A 2 -22.72 -22.20 22.31
N THR A 3 -22.76 -21.17 23.13
CA THR A 3 -23.17 -19.82 22.72
C THR A 3 -22.27 -19.36 21.60
N GLN A 4 -22.83 -19.15 20.42
CA GLN A 4 -22.08 -18.70 19.25
C GLN A 4 -21.81 -17.20 19.41
N LEU A 5 -20.54 -16.83 19.56
CA LEU A 5 -20.12 -15.45 19.72
C LEU A 5 -20.34 -14.68 18.40
N ASP A 6 -20.98 -13.52 18.49
CA ASP A 6 -21.09 -12.57 17.38
C ASP A 6 -19.77 -11.79 17.26
N MET A 7 -18.93 -12.26 16.34
CA MET A 7 -17.61 -11.69 16.11
C MET A 7 -17.66 -10.28 15.50
N ASP A 8 -18.72 -9.94 14.78
CA ASP A 8 -18.85 -8.63 14.12
C ASP A 8 -19.30 -7.55 15.11
N LYS A 9 -20.08 -7.96 16.12
CA LYS A 9 -20.38 -7.11 17.29
C LYS A 9 -19.12 -6.85 18.11
N ILE A 10 -18.29 -7.87 18.33
CA ILE A 10 -17.01 -7.74 19.06
C ILE A 10 -16.05 -6.81 18.30
N ALA A 11 -15.88 -7.02 16.99
CA ALA A 11 -14.99 -6.18 16.16
C ALA A 11 -15.39 -4.69 16.24
N ARG A 12 -16.69 -4.38 16.10
CA ARG A 12 -17.21 -3.02 16.24
C ARG A 12 -16.97 -2.42 17.63
N ALA A 13 -17.18 -3.20 18.70
CA ALA A 13 -16.92 -2.73 20.06
C ALA A 13 -15.43 -2.43 20.33
N LEU A 14 -14.53 -3.13 19.63
CA LEU A 14 -13.09 -2.92 19.70
C LEU A 14 -12.58 -1.85 18.73
N GLY A 15 -13.46 -1.18 17.98
CA GLY A 15 -13.06 -0.21 16.94
C GLY A 15 -12.27 -0.84 15.79
N ALA A 16 -12.41 -2.15 15.58
CA ALA A 16 -11.67 -2.91 14.58
C ALA A 16 -12.58 -3.39 13.45
N GLU A 17 -11.97 -3.65 12.29
CA GLU A 17 -12.65 -4.25 11.14
C GLU A 17 -12.15 -5.68 10.92
N ARG A 18 -13.06 -6.63 10.75
CA ARG A 18 -12.71 -8.03 10.51
C ARG A 18 -12.25 -8.21 9.05
N ARG A 19 -10.92 -8.23 8.85
CA ARG A 19 -10.30 -8.39 7.53
C ARG A 19 -10.21 -9.83 7.01
N GLY A 20 -10.60 -10.83 7.79
CA GLY A 20 -10.57 -12.21 7.35
C GLY A 20 -11.15 -13.22 8.33
N LYS A 21 -11.33 -14.45 7.82
CA LYS A 21 -11.72 -15.62 8.60
C LYS A 21 -10.60 -16.67 8.48
N ILE A 22 -10.40 -17.41 9.55
CA ILE A 22 -9.50 -18.55 9.62
C ILE A 22 -10.37 -19.78 9.86
N THR A 23 -10.08 -20.87 9.16
CA THR A 23 -10.84 -22.13 9.24
C THR A 23 -10.36 -23.04 10.36
N ALA A 24 -9.15 -22.82 10.87
CA ALA A 24 -8.58 -23.57 11.98
C ALA A 24 -9.47 -23.50 13.24
N SER A 25 -9.77 -24.67 13.83
CA SER A 25 -10.49 -24.82 15.09
C SER A 25 -9.52 -25.05 16.26
N GLY A 26 -9.95 -24.83 17.51
CA GLY A 26 -9.09 -25.09 18.67
C GLY A 26 -8.63 -26.56 18.78
N GLY A 27 -7.38 -26.78 19.19
CA GLY A 27 -6.73 -28.10 19.35
C GLY A 27 -5.29 -28.10 18.80
N TYR A 28 -4.50 -29.13 19.10
CA TYR A 28 -3.08 -29.21 18.70
C TYR A 28 -2.89 -29.08 17.18
N PHE A 29 -3.65 -29.85 16.39
CA PHE A 29 -3.60 -29.78 14.93
C PHE A 29 -4.13 -28.45 14.37
N GLY A 30 -5.12 -27.86 15.03
CA GLY A 30 -5.65 -26.56 14.62
C GLY A 30 -4.69 -25.41 14.92
N ALA A 31 -3.89 -25.50 16.00
CA ALA A 31 -2.82 -24.54 16.26
C ALA A 31 -1.73 -24.60 15.18
N MET A 32 -1.38 -25.81 14.71
CA MET A 32 -0.42 -25.98 13.60
C MET A 32 -0.98 -25.44 12.28
N GLN A 33 -2.27 -25.64 12.01
CA GLN A 33 -2.93 -25.09 10.83
C GLN A 33 -3.00 -23.55 10.88
N LEU A 34 -3.30 -22.98 12.06
CA LEU A 34 -3.26 -21.53 12.28
C LEU A 34 -1.85 -20.97 12.07
N LEU A 35 -0.82 -21.67 12.56
CA LEU A 35 0.57 -21.26 12.36
C LEU A 35 0.94 -21.23 10.87
N ALA A 36 0.56 -22.27 10.11
CA ALA A 36 0.77 -22.31 8.67
C ALA A 36 0.04 -21.18 7.94
N ASP A 37 -1.22 -20.90 8.30
CA ASP A 37 -2.01 -19.79 7.71
C ASP A 37 -1.38 -18.42 8.00
N ILE A 38 -0.81 -18.24 9.21
CA ILE A 38 -0.07 -17.03 9.60
C ILE A 38 1.22 -16.94 8.79
N GLU A 39 2.02 -18.01 8.73
CA GLU A 39 3.27 -18.04 7.98
C GLU A 39 3.06 -17.72 6.50
N GLU A 40 1.99 -18.22 5.89
CA GLU A 40 1.65 -17.93 4.50
C GLU A 40 1.22 -16.46 4.31
N ARG A 41 0.33 -15.95 5.16
CA ARG A 41 -0.21 -14.58 5.02
C ARG A 41 0.81 -13.49 5.33
N PHE A 42 1.70 -13.75 6.29
CA PHE A 42 2.78 -12.83 6.66
C PHE A 42 4.07 -13.14 5.90
N ARG A 43 4.05 -14.11 4.97
CA ARG A 43 5.21 -14.42 4.14
C ARG A 43 5.59 -13.18 3.35
N VAL A 44 6.82 -12.73 3.56
CA VAL A 44 7.44 -11.70 2.75
C VAL A 44 7.48 -12.22 1.30
N PRO A 45 7.09 -11.43 0.29
CA PRO A 45 7.17 -11.83 -1.11
C PRO A 45 8.56 -12.38 -1.43
N SER A 46 8.67 -13.30 -2.40
CA SER A 46 9.94 -13.97 -2.76
C SER A 46 11.07 -13.00 -3.16
N GLY A 47 10.75 -11.76 -3.52
CA GLY A 47 11.71 -10.67 -3.76
C GLY A 47 12.11 -9.86 -2.52
N GLY A 48 11.64 -10.22 -1.33
CA GLY A 48 11.76 -9.41 -0.12
C GLY A 48 10.85 -8.18 -0.13
N GLY A 49 10.85 -7.44 0.98
CA GLY A 49 10.19 -6.12 1.08
C GLY A 49 8.75 -6.13 1.61
N ARG A 50 8.20 -4.92 1.80
CA ARG A 50 6.86 -4.71 2.36
C ARG A 50 5.79 -5.22 1.37
N PRO A 51 4.68 -5.81 1.87
CA PRO A 51 3.50 -6.07 1.05
C PRO A 51 3.11 -4.83 0.27
N THR A 52 3.08 -4.95 -1.06
CA THR A 52 2.61 -3.90 -1.98
C THR A 52 1.08 -3.92 -2.02
N ASP A 53 0.42 -2.81 -2.39
CA ASP A 53 -1.04 -2.80 -2.52
C ASP A 53 -1.48 -3.94 -3.48
N PRO A 54 -2.30 -4.90 -3.02
CA PRO A 54 -2.70 -6.04 -3.84
C PRO A 54 -3.54 -5.65 -5.06
N ARG A 55 -4.05 -4.42 -5.13
CA ARG A 55 -4.76 -3.88 -6.30
C ARG A 55 -3.81 -3.46 -7.42
N TRP A 56 -2.51 -3.30 -7.16
CA TRP A 56 -1.53 -2.88 -8.16
C TRP A 56 -1.12 -4.06 -9.05
N THR A 57 -1.90 -4.32 -10.09
CA THR A 57 -1.69 -5.41 -11.05
C THR A 57 -0.79 -5.01 -12.22
N GLU A 58 -0.78 -3.72 -12.60
CA GLU A 58 -0.03 -3.21 -13.73
C GLU A 58 1.33 -2.63 -13.29
N ARG A 59 2.39 -2.95 -14.03
CA ARG A 59 3.75 -2.44 -13.78
C ARG A 59 4.35 -1.91 -15.07
N ARG A 60 4.60 -0.59 -15.11
CA ARG A 60 5.23 0.09 -16.25
C ARG A 60 6.43 0.90 -15.76
N LEU A 61 7.48 0.96 -16.59
CA LEU A 61 8.65 1.78 -16.31
C LEU A 61 8.31 3.24 -16.60
N VAL A 62 8.47 4.09 -15.59
CA VAL A 62 8.30 5.54 -15.71
C VAL A 62 9.68 6.19 -15.59
N PRO A 63 10.20 6.84 -16.64
CA PRO A 63 11.47 7.54 -16.56
C PRO A 63 11.33 8.78 -15.66
N LEU A 64 12.32 8.99 -14.78
CA LEU A 64 12.38 10.13 -13.88
C LEU A 64 13.63 10.96 -14.16
N ALA A 65 13.51 12.29 -14.01
CA ALA A 65 14.68 13.15 -13.94
C ALA A 65 15.43 12.88 -12.62
N PRO A 66 16.78 12.95 -12.59
CA PRO A 66 17.56 12.68 -11.37
C PRO A 66 17.11 13.51 -10.16
N ARG A 67 16.85 14.81 -10.37
CA ARG A 67 16.33 15.74 -9.35
C ARG A 67 15.00 15.28 -8.72
N THR A 68 14.15 14.61 -9.50
CA THR A 68 12.84 14.14 -9.03
C THR A 68 13.01 12.90 -8.17
N LEU A 69 13.89 11.99 -8.56
CA LEU A 69 14.22 10.81 -7.77
C LEU A 69 14.83 11.20 -6.43
N GLU A 70 15.83 12.09 -6.43
CA GLU A 70 16.47 12.60 -5.22
C GLU A 70 15.44 13.24 -4.27
N ARG A 71 14.48 13.99 -4.82
CA ARG A 71 13.41 14.59 -4.02
C ARG A 71 12.51 13.53 -3.37
N LEU A 72 12.18 12.47 -4.09
CA LEU A 72 11.38 11.36 -3.56
C LEU A 72 12.13 10.63 -2.44
N GLU A 73 13.43 10.40 -2.60
CA GLU A 73 14.29 9.79 -1.59
C GLU A 73 14.34 10.61 -0.29
N GLN A 74 14.51 11.93 -0.41
CA GLN A 74 14.50 12.83 0.75
C GLN A 74 13.16 12.79 1.50
N ILE A 75 12.04 12.77 0.77
CA ILE A 75 10.70 12.72 1.40
C ILE A 75 10.49 11.36 2.08
N ALA A 76 10.83 10.26 1.40
CA ALA A 76 10.73 8.91 1.95
C ALA A 76 11.59 8.74 3.22
N ALA A 77 12.81 9.29 3.22
CA ALA A 77 13.68 9.30 4.39
C ALA A 77 13.05 10.05 5.57
N LYS A 78 12.52 11.25 5.34
CA LYS A 78 11.84 12.02 6.39
C LYS A 78 10.64 11.29 6.96
N ILE A 79 9.82 10.64 6.12
CA ILE A 79 8.68 9.85 6.57
C ILE A 79 9.14 8.69 7.46
N ARG A 80 10.22 7.99 7.09
CA ARG A 80 10.80 6.92 7.90
C ARG A 80 11.33 7.39 9.25
N GLU A 81 11.93 8.57 9.29
CA GLU A 81 12.49 9.15 10.52
C GLU A 81 11.40 9.63 11.49
N HIS A 82 10.32 10.21 10.98
CA HIS A 82 9.31 10.89 11.79
C HIS A 82 8.03 10.07 12.03
N GLY A 83 7.73 9.12 11.15
CA GLY A 83 6.58 8.25 11.25
C GLY A 83 7.05 6.80 11.35
N GLY A 84 6.41 6.00 12.21
CA GLY A 84 6.66 4.55 12.30
C GLY A 84 6.30 3.75 11.04
N VAL A 85 6.21 4.40 9.87
CA VAL A 85 5.83 3.83 8.59
C VAL A 85 7.03 3.92 7.65
N SER A 86 7.58 2.75 7.28
CA SER A 86 8.62 2.67 6.26
C SER A 86 8.03 2.63 4.85
N VAL A 87 8.46 3.57 4.00
CA VAL A 87 8.04 3.70 2.60
C VAL A 87 9.28 3.87 1.73
N GLU A 88 9.37 3.15 0.63
CA GLU A 88 10.44 3.32 -0.36
C GLU A 88 10.12 4.44 -1.36
N PRO A 89 11.13 5.11 -1.97
CA PRO A 89 10.93 6.24 -2.87
C PRO A 89 9.97 5.95 -4.03
N MET A 90 10.06 4.75 -4.61
CA MET A 90 9.19 4.34 -5.72
C MET A 90 7.76 3.97 -5.27
N GLN A 91 7.58 3.55 -4.02
CA GLN A 91 6.24 3.35 -3.46
C GLN A 91 5.55 4.70 -3.24
N LEU A 92 6.30 5.70 -2.77
CA LEU A 92 5.81 7.08 -2.68
C LEU A 92 5.44 7.62 -4.07
N ALA A 93 6.27 7.37 -5.10
CA ALA A 93 5.97 7.76 -6.47
C ALA A 93 4.66 7.16 -6.97
N ALA A 94 4.45 5.86 -6.74
CA ALA A 94 3.21 5.19 -7.13
C ALA A 94 1.98 5.79 -6.44
N LEU A 95 2.05 6.05 -5.12
CA LEU A 95 0.97 6.71 -4.37
C LEU A 95 0.66 8.12 -4.88
N LEU A 96 1.70 8.89 -5.24
CA LEU A 96 1.52 10.22 -5.83
C LEU A 96 0.86 10.15 -7.20
N LEU A 97 1.21 9.16 -8.03
CA LEU A 97 0.58 8.96 -9.33
C LEU A 97 -0.90 8.65 -9.17
N GLU A 98 -1.26 7.65 -8.36
CA GLU A 98 -2.65 7.27 -8.09
C GLU A 98 -3.47 8.47 -7.61
N LYS A 99 -2.99 9.16 -6.56
CA LYS A 99 -3.68 10.34 -6.01
C LYS A 99 -3.84 11.45 -7.05
N THR A 100 -2.78 11.73 -7.81
CA THR A 100 -2.86 12.79 -8.82
C THR A 100 -3.83 12.41 -9.93
N THR A 101 -3.87 11.15 -10.36
CA THR A 101 -4.80 10.70 -11.40
C THR A 101 -6.26 10.70 -10.96
N GLU A 102 -6.55 10.46 -9.68
CA GLU A 102 -7.90 10.58 -9.12
C GLU A 102 -8.42 12.03 -9.18
N ASP A 103 -7.53 12.99 -8.91
CA ASP A 103 -7.88 14.43 -8.87
C ASP A 103 -7.75 15.13 -10.24
N LEU A 104 -7.11 14.50 -11.23
CA LEU A 104 -6.74 15.15 -12.50
C LEU A 104 -7.94 15.29 -13.46
N SER A 105 -8.30 16.54 -13.78
CA SER A 105 -9.26 16.81 -14.85
C SER A 105 -8.62 16.79 -16.24
N GLU A 106 -9.42 16.55 -17.29
CA GLU A 106 -8.94 16.62 -18.69
C GLU A 106 -8.33 18.00 -19.05
N GLY A 107 -8.90 19.07 -18.48
CA GLY A 107 -8.41 20.43 -18.71
C GLY A 107 -7.02 20.67 -18.13
N GLU A 108 -6.73 20.07 -16.97
CA GLU A 108 -5.42 20.14 -16.33
C GLU A 108 -4.41 19.23 -17.02
N ALA A 109 -4.83 18.03 -17.43
CA ALA A 109 -4.00 17.13 -18.23
C ALA A 109 -3.52 17.81 -19.52
N LYS A 110 -4.42 18.51 -20.23
CA LYS A 110 -4.07 19.28 -21.43
C LYS A 110 -3.06 20.40 -21.16
N LYS A 111 -3.10 21.04 -19.98
CA LYS A 111 -2.13 22.07 -19.58
C LYS A 111 -0.75 21.48 -19.27
N LEU A 112 -0.69 20.28 -18.67
CA LEU A 112 0.57 19.60 -18.35
C LEU A 112 1.35 19.17 -19.60
N VAL A 113 0.64 18.77 -20.66
CA VAL A 113 1.26 18.33 -21.92
C VAL A 113 1.58 19.50 -22.85
N ARG A 114 0.92 20.65 -22.68
CA ARG A 114 1.21 21.84 -23.50
C ARG A 114 2.65 22.31 -23.24
N PRO A 115 3.50 22.39 -24.27
CA PRO A 115 4.85 22.91 -24.11
C PRO A 115 4.75 24.35 -23.60
N LYS A 116 5.47 24.68 -22.52
CA LYS A 116 5.66 26.08 -22.10
C LYS A 116 6.22 26.83 -23.30
N GLN A 117 5.42 27.72 -23.89
CA GLN A 117 5.90 28.65 -24.91
C GLN A 117 7.11 29.36 -24.33
N ARG A 118 8.29 29.13 -24.93
CA ARG A 118 9.47 29.93 -24.64
C ARG A 118 9.09 31.36 -24.98
N ALA A 119 9.13 32.25 -24.00
CA ALA A 119 9.13 33.68 -24.25
C ALA A 119 10.28 33.96 -25.23
N SER A 120 9.94 34.34 -26.46
CA SER A 120 10.92 34.80 -27.44
C SER A 120 11.59 36.05 -26.89
N ARG A 121 12.92 36.06 -26.94
CA ARG A 121 13.77 37.22 -26.67
C ARG A 121 13.45 38.38 -27.60
#